data_AF-B1Y9Y0-F1
#
_entry.id   AF-B1Y9Y0-F1
#
_cell.length_a   1.000
_cell.length_b   1.000
_cell.length_c   1.000
_cell.angle_alpha   90.00
_cell.angle_beta   90.00
_cell.angle_gamma   90.00
#
_symmetry.space_group_name_H-M   'P 1'
#
loop_
_entity.id
_entity.type
_entity.pdbx_description
1 polymer ?
#
loop_
_entity_poly.entity_id
_entity_poly.type
_entity_poly.pdbx_seq_one_letter_code
_entity_poly.pdbx_strand_id
1 'polypeptide(L)'
;MYVGLMIKVVIHHTCKSSYVLYKALRGTPGIAFEMVGTRYLPYLKSYILSVPAVFNDGRLILLDPVEPNDVLALRDGKTEKDLDLDEAAENFMRGVMASQAILAAVMLYKSLKPALEPELVAVLSRARYHRQEDKTDQITRRLAEREEELIRENWERLVKILTFGLVREMYWLGADVDNVEPIHVKMWLLAKATVGRLGLPYPKPAVPEDVAAAVYTTLKESGRRYLDKVAEEQTTILTDADFMSLAKV
;
A
#
# COMPACT_ATOMS: atom_id res chain seq x y z
N MET A 1 -11.75 -27.81 22.91
CA MET A 1 -11.96 -26.41 22.52
C MET A 1 -10.74 -25.97 21.73
N TYR A 2 -10.84 -25.92 20.40
CA TYR A 2 -9.80 -25.29 19.60
C TYR A 2 -9.90 -23.78 19.85
N VAL A 3 -8.92 -23.21 20.53
CA VAL A 3 -8.66 -21.77 20.44
C VAL A 3 -8.10 -21.58 19.04
N GLY A 4 -8.98 -21.50 18.05
CA GLY A 4 -8.58 -21.27 16.66
C GLY A 4 -7.86 -19.92 16.59
N LEU A 5 -6.67 -19.92 15.98
CA LEU A 5 -5.91 -18.70 15.69
C LEU A 5 -6.83 -17.68 15.04
N MET A 6 -7.04 -16.53 15.70
CA MET A 6 -7.91 -15.49 15.18
C MET A 6 -7.09 -14.55 14.31
N ILE A 7 -7.33 -14.58 13.00
CA ILE A 7 -6.74 -13.63 12.06
C ILE A 7 -7.53 -12.33 12.13
N LYS A 8 -6.82 -11.22 12.32
CA LYS A 8 -7.40 -9.88 12.29
C LYS A 8 -7.02 -9.20 10.97
N VAL A 9 -8.00 -8.67 10.26
CA VAL A 9 -7.82 -7.91 9.01
C VAL A 9 -8.24 -6.47 9.25
N VAL A 10 -7.27 -5.56 9.23
CA VAL A 10 -7.49 -4.12 9.32
C VAL A 10 -7.79 -3.57 7.93
N ILE A 11 -8.90 -2.84 7.81
CA ILE A 11 -9.46 -2.33 6.54
C ILE A 11 -9.82 -0.84 6.65
N HIS A 12 -10.03 -0.18 5.50
CA HIS A 12 -10.51 1.21 5.46
C HIS A 12 -11.72 1.40 4.54
N HIS A 13 -12.63 2.31 4.93
CA HIS A 13 -13.94 2.50 4.32
C HIS A 13 -13.89 3.14 2.92
N THR A 14 -12.73 3.63 2.48
CA THR A 14 -12.51 4.16 1.12
C THR A 14 -11.63 3.26 0.26
N CYS A 15 -11.12 2.15 0.80
CA CYS A 15 -10.18 1.29 0.09
C CYS A 15 -10.90 0.18 -0.68
N LYS A 16 -10.74 0.17 -2.01
CA LYS A 16 -11.33 -0.87 -2.88
C LYS A 16 -10.82 -2.27 -2.56
N SER A 17 -9.52 -2.46 -2.34
CA SER A 17 -8.94 -3.75 -1.95
C SER A 17 -9.50 -4.25 -0.61
N SER A 18 -9.67 -3.34 0.36
CA SER A 18 -10.32 -3.65 1.64
C SER A 18 -11.77 -4.12 1.45
N TYR A 19 -12.54 -3.42 0.64
CA TYR A 19 -13.92 -3.80 0.32
C TYR A 19 -13.98 -5.18 -0.34
N VAL A 20 -13.18 -5.43 -1.37
CA VAL A 20 -13.15 -6.71 -2.09
C VAL A 20 -12.80 -7.87 -1.15
N LEU A 21 -11.76 -7.69 -0.32
CA LEU A 21 -11.34 -8.72 0.63
C LEU A 21 -12.43 -8.99 1.69
N TYR A 22 -13.07 -7.94 2.20
CA TYR A 22 -14.19 -8.07 3.13
C TYR A 22 -15.35 -8.86 2.51
N LYS A 23 -15.79 -8.49 1.30
CA LYS A 23 -16.90 -9.17 0.63
C LYS A 23 -16.62 -10.65 0.40
N ALA A 24 -15.36 -11.01 0.11
CA ALA A 24 -14.97 -12.38 -0.13
C ALA A 24 -14.90 -13.23 1.15
N LEU A 25 -14.57 -12.63 2.31
CA LEU A 25 -14.23 -13.37 3.53
C LEU A 25 -15.17 -13.11 4.71
N ARG A 26 -16.09 -12.14 4.64
CA ARG A 26 -17.01 -11.83 5.74
C ARG A 26 -17.80 -13.09 6.16
N GLY A 27 -17.93 -13.31 7.46
CA GLY A 27 -18.59 -14.49 8.03
C GLY A 27 -17.74 -15.78 8.00
N THR A 28 -16.51 -15.73 7.48
CA THR A 28 -15.59 -16.87 7.54
C THR A 28 -15.09 -17.07 8.98
N PRO A 29 -15.25 -18.27 9.58
CA PRO A 29 -14.76 -18.55 10.92
C PRO A 29 -13.25 -18.31 11.04
N GLY A 30 -12.81 -17.75 12.17
CA GLY A 30 -11.40 -17.47 12.46
C GLY A 30 -10.86 -16.18 11.82
N ILE A 31 -11.69 -15.41 11.11
CA ILE A 31 -11.29 -14.13 10.50
C ILE A 31 -12.17 -13.00 11.08
N ALA A 32 -11.53 -12.01 11.67
CA ALA A 32 -12.17 -10.81 12.21
C ALA A 32 -11.73 -9.59 11.40
N PHE A 33 -12.67 -8.69 11.11
CA PHE A 33 -12.39 -7.43 10.41
C PHE A 33 -12.45 -6.26 11.39
N GLU A 34 -11.51 -5.33 11.25
CA GLU A 34 -11.47 -4.07 11.98
C GLU A 34 -11.38 -2.91 10.99
N MET A 35 -12.31 -1.96 11.08
CA MET A 35 -12.22 -0.71 10.33
C MET A 35 -11.27 0.25 11.04
N VAL A 36 -10.34 0.84 10.30
CA VAL A 36 -9.49 1.92 10.79
C VAL A 36 -10.37 3.09 11.24
N GLY A 37 -10.26 3.45 12.52
CA GLY A 37 -10.93 4.61 13.11
C GLY A 37 -10.11 5.90 13.06
N THR A 38 -10.66 6.97 13.63
CA THR A 38 -10.04 8.32 13.65
C THR A 38 -8.74 8.39 14.46
N ARG A 39 -8.56 7.52 15.44
CA ARG A 39 -7.30 7.35 16.18
C ARG A 39 -6.32 6.54 15.33
N TYR A 40 -5.71 7.18 14.34
CA TYR A 40 -4.91 6.47 13.33
C TYR A 40 -3.44 6.23 13.71
N LEU A 41 -2.87 7.02 14.62
CA LEU A 41 -1.46 6.89 15.03
C LEU A 41 -1.08 5.50 15.58
N PRO A 42 -1.93 4.79 16.36
CA PRO A 42 -1.65 3.40 16.75
C PRO A 42 -1.42 2.47 15.57
N TYR A 43 -2.15 2.63 14.46
CA TYR A 43 -1.95 1.80 13.26
C TYR A 43 -0.58 2.06 12.61
N LEU A 44 -0.14 3.32 12.58
CA LEU A 44 1.21 3.68 12.11
C LEU A 44 2.30 3.07 12.99
N LYS A 45 2.12 3.05 14.32
CA LYS A 45 3.06 2.38 15.25
C LYS A 45 3.19 0.87 14.97
N SER A 46 2.16 0.26 14.41
CA SER A 46 2.15 -1.14 13.98
C SER A 46 2.53 -1.32 12.50
N TYR A 47 3.16 -0.33 11.87
CA TYR A 47 3.58 -0.35 10.46
C TYR A 47 2.45 -0.59 9.44
N ILE A 48 1.20 -0.22 9.78
CA ILE A 48 0.10 -0.24 8.82
C ILE A 48 0.21 0.99 7.91
N LEU A 49 1.03 0.87 6.86
CA LEU A 49 1.26 1.91 5.84
C LEU A 49 0.39 1.72 4.59
N SER A 50 -0.37 0.63 4.52
CA SER A 50 -1.43 0.37 3.53
C SER A 50 -2.48 -0.53 4.13
N VAL A 51 -3.64 -0.63 3.48
CA VAL A 51 -4.73 -1.54 3.85
C VAL A 51 -5.28 -2.23 2.60
N PRO A 52 -5.77 -3.48 2.71
CA PRO A 52 -5.91 -4.28 3.92
C PRO A 52 -4.57 -4.69 4.55
N ALA A 53 -4.56 -4.81 5.88
CA ALA A 53 -3.42 -5.31 6.66
C ALA A 53 -3.85 -6.51 7.49
N VAL A 54 -3.09 -7.61 7.41
CA VAL A 54 -3.45 -8.88 8.04
C VAL A 54 -2.53 -9.17 9.20
N PHE A 55 -3.13 -9.47 10.35
CA PHE A 55 -2.44 -9.83 11.57
C PHE A 55 -2.77 -11.26 11.97
N ASN A 56 -1.75 -11.98 12.44
CA ASN A 56 -1.89 -13.27 13.10
C ASN A 56 -1.16 -13.18 14.45
N ASP A 57 -1.85 -13.56 15.53
CA ASP A 57 -1.35 -13.45 16.92
C ASP A 57 -0.75 -12.06 17.25
N GLY A 58 -1.42 -11.00 16.80
CA GLY A 58 -0.99 -9.62 17.06
C GLY A 58 0.22 -9.14 16.24
N ARG A 59 0.79 -9.99 15.38
CA ARG A 59 1.91 -9.64 14.49
C ARG A 59 1.40 -9.33 13.08
N LEU A 60 1.90 -8.27 12.46
CA LEU A 60 1.60 -7.91 11.07
C LEU A 60 2.26 -8.93 10.13
N ILE A 61 1.45 -9.62 9.31
CA ILE A 61 1.89 -10.68 8.40
C ILE A 61 1.85 -10.24 6.94
N LEU A 62 0.80 -9.53 6.53
CA LEU A 62 0.60 -9.06 5.16
C LEU A 62 0.14 -7.60 5.14
N LEU A 63 0.51 -6.91 4.08
CA LEU A 63 -0.03 -5.62 3.64
C LEU A 63 -0.50 -5.76 2.20
N ASP A 64 -1.33 -4.82 1.73
CA ASP A 64 -1.79 -4.79 0.34
C ASP A 64 -0.60 -4.93 -0.62
N PRO A 65 -0.67 -5.76 -1.68
CA PRO A 65 -1.81 -6.57 -2.12
C PRO A 65 -2.06 -7.84 -1.28
N VAL A 66 -3.31 -8.01 -0.83
CA VAL A 66 -3.78 -9.22 -0.12
C VAL A 66 -4.97 -9.84 -0.86
N GLU A 67 -4.85 -11.12 -1.21
CA GLU A 67 -5.93 -11.88 -1.82
C GLU A 67 -6.70 -12.72 -0.79
N PRO A 68 -7.98 -13.07 -1.05
CA PRO A 68 -8.75 -13.93 -0.16
C PRO A 68 -8.04 -15.26 0.16
N ASN A 69 -7.38 -15.85 -0.84
CA ASN A 69 -6.65 -17.10 -0.70
C ASN A 69 -5.41 -16.97 0.21
N ASP A 70 -4.75 -15.80 0.25
CA ASP A 70 -3.64 -15.57 1.17
C ASP A 70 -4.13 -15.68 2.63
N VAL A 71 -5.28 -15.07 2.94
CA VAL A 71 -5.86 -15.08 4.30
C VAL A 71 -6.35 -16.47 4.69
N LEU A 72 -6.98 -17.21 3.75
CA LEU A 72 -7.43 -18.58 3.98
C LEU A 72 -6.26 -19.54 4.20
N ALA A 73 -5.20 -19.43 3.39
CA ALA A 73 -3.98 -20.22 3.56
C ALA A 73 -3.29 -19.92 4.90
N LEU A 74 -3.26 -18.65 5.32
CA LEU A 74 -2.76 -18.26 6.65
C LEU A 74 -3.57 -18.89 7.78
N ARG A 75 -4.91 -18.83 7.68
CA ARG A 75 -5.82 -19.42 8.68
C ARG A 75 -5.62 -20.92 8.80
N ASP A 76 -5.46 -21.60 7.66
CA ASP A 76 -5.35 -23.04 7.59
C ASP A 76 -3.91 -23.54 7.85
N GLY A 77 -2.97 -22.65 8.11
CA GLY A 77 -1.55 -22.98 8.32
C GLY A 77 -0.84 -23.51 7.07
N LYS A 78 -1.34 -23.17 5.87
CA LYS A 78 -0.86 -23.63 4.56
C LYS A 78 -0.05 -22.57 3.82
N THR A 79 0.78 -21.83 4.54
CA THR A 79 1.60 -20.75 3.95
C THR A 79 3.02 -21.18 3.63
N GLU A 80 3.45 -22.36 4.06
CA GLU A 80 4.83 -22.81 3.88
C GLU A 80 5.14 -23.09 2.40
N LYS A 81 6.14 -22.38 1.89
CA LYS A 81 6.70 -22.50 0.55
C LYS A 81 8.11 -21.94 0.61
N ASP A 82 9.11 -22.58 0.00
CA ASP A 82 10.44 -21.97 -0.14
C ASP A 82 10.36 -20.69 -0.98
N LEU A 83 10.70 -19.55 -0.38
CA LEU A 83 10.60 -18.25 -1.01
C LEU A 83 11.91 -17.95 -1.75
N ASP A 84 11.80 -17.84 -3.08
CA ASP A 84 12.90 -17.39 -3.94
C ASP A 84 13.19 -15.89 -3.74
N LEU A 85 14.45 -15.48 -3.89
CA LEU A 85 14.86 -14.09 -3.64
C LEU A 85 14.36 -13.13 -4.74
N ASP A 86 14.23 -13.58 -5.98
CA ASP A 86 13.66 -12.76 -7.05
C ASP A 86 12.15 -12.64 -6.91
N GLU A 87 11.46 -13.73 -6.53
CA GLU A 87 10.04 -13.68 -6.17
C GLU A 87 9.78 -12.73 -4.99
N ALA A 88 10.64 -12.79 -3.95
CA ALA A 88 10.58 -11.89 -2.81
C ALA A 88 10.74 -10.41 -3.22
N ALA A 89 11.66 -10.12 -4.14
CA ALA A 89 11.87 -8.78 -4.67
C ALA A 89 10.67 -8.27 -5.48
N GLU A 90 10.07 -9.13 -6.31
CA GLU A 90 8.84 -8.80 -7.04
C GLU A 90 7.67 -8.52 -6.10
N ASN A 91 7.47 -9.36 -5.08
CA ASN A 91 6.43 -9.18 -4.07
C ASN A 91 6.64 -7.85 -3.34
N PHE A 92 7.87 -7.54 -2.95
CA PHE A 92 8.22 -6.26 -2.34
C PHE A 92 7.82 -5.07 -3.22
N MET A 93 8.17 -5.10 -4.52
CA MET A 93 7.80 -4.04 -5.46
C MET A 93 6.29 -3.90 -5.63
N ARG A 94 5.54 -5.01 -5.66
CA ARG A 94 4.07 -4.97 -5.68
C ARG A 94 3.51 -4.32 -4.41
N GLY A 95 4.09 -4.61 -3.25
CA GLY A 95 3.76 -3.99 -1.98
C GLY A 95 4.06 -2.49 -1.93
N VAL A 96 5.23 -2.08 -2.45
CA VAL A 96 5.59 -0.65 -2.62
C VAL A 96 4.52 0.06 -3.46
N MET A 97 4.12 -0.52 -4.59
CA MET A 97 3.10 0.06 -5.46
C MET A 97 1.72 0.16 -4.79
N ALA A 98 1.36 -0.80 -3.94
CA ALA A 98 0.06 -0.82 -3.26
C ALA A 98 -0.02 0.17 -2.08
N SER A 99 1.10 0.62 -1.53
CA SER A 99 1.14 1.65 -0.49
C SER A 99 1.48 3.03 -1.07
N GLN A 100 0.51 3.94 -1.10
CA GLN A 100 0.75 5.31 -1.58
C GLN A 100 1.81 6.08 -0.75
N ALA A 101 1.93 5.79 0.55
CA ALA A 101 2.94 6.42 1.39
C ALA A 101 4.35 5.93 1.02
N ILE A 102 4.53 4.61 0.87
CA ILE A 102 5.82 4.01 0.50
C ILE A 102 6.17 4.39 -0.94
N LEU A 103 5.23 4.28 -1.88
CA LEU A 103 5.41 4.67 -3.27
C LEU A 103 5.83 6.13 -3.40
N ALA A 104 5.16 7.05 -2.70
CA ALA A 104 5.51 8.47 -2.72
C ALA A 104 6.95 8.69 -2.22
N ALA A 105 7.35 8.02 -1.13
CA ALA A 105 8.73 8.08 -0.63
C ALA A 105 9.74 7.52 -1.62
N VAL A 106 9.48 6.34 -2.20
CA VAL A 106 10.35 5.73 -3.21
C VAL A 106 10.51 6.62 -4.43
N MET A 107 9.43 7.23 -4.91
CA MET A 107 9.47 8.12 -6.07
C MET A 107 10.13 9.47 -5.74
N LEU A 108 9.93 10.01 -4.54
CA LEU A 108 10.60 11.23 -4.10
C LEU A 108 12.12 11.06 -4.03
N TYR A 109 12.60 9.92 -3.53
CA TYR A 109 14.02 9.61 -3.42
C TYR A 109 14.60 8.94 -4.67
N LYS A 110 13.75 8.49 -5.61
CA LYS A 110 14.09 7.59 -6.72
C LYS A 110 14.93 6.39 -6.25
N SER A 111 14.56 5.84 -5.10
CA SER A 111 15.31 4.81 -4.40
C SER A 111 14.36 4.02 -3.50
N LEU A 112 14.60 2.72 -3.38
CA LEU A 112 13.94 1.81 -2.44
C LEU A 112 14.40 2.01 -1.00
N LYS A 113 15.54 2.66 -0.75
CA LYS A 113 16.12 2.87 0.59
C LYS A 113 15.11 3.30 1.67
N PRO A 114 14.17 4.23 1.44
CA PRO A 114 13.17 4.61 2.45
C PRO A 114 12.27 3.47 2.91
N ALA A 115 12.16 2.39 2.13
CA ALA A 115 11.34 1.22 2.37
C ALA A 115 12.13 -0.03 2.81
N LEU A 116 13.47 0.02 2.81
CA LEU A 116 14.35 -1.10 3.18
C LEU A 116 14.51 -1.24 4.71
N GLU A 117 13.42 -1.09 5.45
CA GLU A 117 13.38 -1.38 6.88
C GLU A 117 13.05 -2.87 7.09
N PRO A 118 13.74 -3.61 7.98
CA PRO A 118 13.56 -5.06 8.11
C PRO A 118 12.11 -5.52 8.29
N GLU A 119 11.31 -4.78 9.08
CA GLU A 119 9.89 -5.07 9.26
C GLU A 119 9.08 -4.95 7.96
N LEU A 120 9.34 -3.92 7.17
CA LEU A 120 8.66 -3.72 5.89
C LEU A 120 9.14 -4.73 4.85
N VAL A 121 10.44 -5.02 4.80
CA VAL A 121 10.99 -6.04 3.90
C VAL A 121 10.37 -7.39 4.21
N ALA A 122 10.33 -7.81 5.48
CA ALA A 122 9.77 -9.10 5.87
C ALA A 122 8.29 -9.27 5.48
N VAL A 123 7.51 -8.19 5.59
CA VAL A 123 6.06 -8.21 5.26
C VAL A 123 5.82 -8.09 3.77
N LEU A 124 6.39 -7.08 3.10
CA LEU A 124 6.12 -6.80 1.68
C LEU A 124 6.70 -7.86 0.75
N SER A 125 7.84 -8.46 1.11
CA SER A 125 8.41 -9.59 0.34
C SER A 125 7.66 -10.92 0.55
N ARG A 126 6.72 -10.95 1.50
CA ARG A 126 6.03 -12.16 2.00
C ARG A 126 6.92 -13.16 2.75
N ALA A 127 8.17 -12.80 3.10
CA ALA A 127 9.04 -13.66 3.92
C ALA A 127 8.39 -14.06 5.24
N ARG A 128 7.76 -13.12 5.94
CA ARG A 128 7.03 -13.39 7.19
C ARG A 128 5.82 -14.30 7.00
N TYR A 129 5.07 -14.10 5.92
CA TYR A 129 3.93 -14.94 5.56
C TYR A 129 4.36 -16.41 5.33
N HIS A 130 5.50 -16.61 4.69
CA HIS A 130 6.10 -17.93 4.44
C HIS A 130 7.01 -18.46 5.57
N ARG A 131 7.02 -17.79 6.74
CA ARG A 131 7.84 -18.15 7.92
C ARG A 131 9.35 -18.21 7.66
N GLN A 132 9.85 -17.35 6.76
CA GLN A 132 11.26 -17.25 6.34
C GLN A 132 11.84 -15.87 6.64
N GLU A 133 11.53 -15.31 7.81
CA GLU A 133 12.06 -14.01 8.26
C GLU A 133 13.60 -14.02 8.38
N ASP A 134 14.22 -15.19 8.51
CA ASP A 134 15.68 -15.38 8.47
C ASP A 134 16.30 -14.99 7.12
N LYS A 135 15.53 -15.00 6.02
CA LYS A 135 15.97 -14.54 4.70
C LYS A 135 15.91 -13.01 4.53
N THR A 136 15.36 -12.25 5.47
CA THR A 136 15.11 -10.79 5.32
C THR A 136 16.38 -10.01 4.95
N ASP A 137 17.52 -10.33 5.54
CA ASP A 137 18.80 -9.67 5.22
C ASP A 137 19.26 -9.96 3.78
N GLN A 138 19.07 -11.19 3.32
CA GLN A 138 19.41 -11.60 1.94
C GLN A 138 18.50 -10.91 0.93
N ILE A 139 17.20 -10.84 1.23
CA ILE A 139 16.22 -10.12 0.42
C ILE A 139 16.56 -8.63 0.36
N THR A 140 16.94 -8.02 1.49
CA THR A 140 17.32 -6.61 1.56
C THR A 140 18.54 -6.32 0.68
N ARG A 141 19.58 -7.17 0.74
CA ARG A 141 20.75 -7.05 -0.14
C ARG A 141 20.37 -7.20 -1.61
N ARG A 142 19.55 -8.19 -1.95
CA ARG A 142 19.08 -8.40 -3.32
C ARG A 142 18.30 -7.21 -3.86
N LEU A 143 17.42 -6.62 -3.04
CA LEU A 143 16.69 -5.40 -3.38
C LEU A 143 17.61 -4.21 -3.62
N ALA A 144 18.66 -4.04 -2.79
CA ALA A 144 19.64 -2.98 -2.97
C ALA A 144 20.51 -3.17 -4.23
N GLU A 145 20.91 -4.41 -4.54
CA GLU A 145 21.68 -4.75 -5.73
C GLU A 145 20.89 -4.51 -7.03
N ARG A 146 19.57 -4.73 -7.00
CA ARG A 146 18.68 -4.58 -8.16
C ARG A 146 17.85 -3.28 -8.16
N GLU A 147 18.12 -2.35 -7.24
CA GLU A 147 17.29 -1.15 -7.03
C GLU A 147 17.04 -0.38 -8.33
N GLU A 148 18.11 -0.08 -9.08
CA GLU A 148 18.04 0.67 -10.33
C GLU A 148 17.23 -0.07 -11.40
N GLU A 149 17.45 -1.38 -11.52
CA GLU A 149 16.74 -2.25 -12.45
C GLU A 149 15.24 -2.29 -12.13
N LEU A 150 14.89 -2.58 -10.87
CA LEU A 150 13.51 -2.70 -10.40
C LEU A 150 12.72 -1.40 -10.59
N ILE A 151 13.33 -0.25 -10.27
CA ILE A 151 12.68 1.06 -10.46
C ILE A 151 12.50 1.35 -11.96
N ARG A 152 13.52 1.10 -12.77
CA ARG A 152 13.48 1.36 -14.22
C ARG A 152 12.43 0.50 -14.91
N GLU A 153 12.39 -0.80 -14.63
CA GLU A 153 11.44 -1.74 -15.25
C GLU A 153 9.99 -1.44 -14.86
N ASN A 154 9.78 -0.90 -13.66
CA ASN A 154 8.44 -0.58 -13.16
C ASN A 154 8.06 0.89 -13.31
N TRP A 155 8.90 1.73 -13.93
CA TRP A 155 8.75 3.19 -13.93
C TRP A 155 7.35 3.66 -14.35
N GLU A 156 6.86 3.21 -15.51
CA GLU A 156 5.54 3.60 -16.02
C GLU A 156 4.42 3.20 -15.06
N ARG A 157 4.53 2.01 -14.46
CA ARG A 157 3.55 1.50 -13.50
C ARG A 157 3.58 2.29 -12.20
N LEU A 158 4.77 2.63 -11.70
CA LEU A 158 4.97 3.47 -10.51
C LEU A 158 4.33 4.85 -10.72
N VAL A 159 4.63 5.52 -11.83
CA VAL A 159 4.05 6.83 -12.19
C VAL A 159 2.53 6.74 -12.29
N LYS A 160 2.01 5.71 -12.97
CA LYS A 160 0.57 5.51 -13.14
C LYS A 160 -0.16 5.35 -11.80
N ILE A 161 0.38 4.52 -10.91
CA ILE A 161 -0.23 4.25 -9.60
C ILE A 161 -0.10 5.45 -8.67
N LEU A 162 1.04 6.16 -8.71
CA LEU A 162 1.22 7.41 -7.95
C LEU A 162 0.22 8.48 -8.41
N THR A 163 0.04 8.63 -9.73
CA THR A 163 -0.95 9.53 -10.32
C THR A 163 -2.37 9.16 -9.93
N PHE A 164 -2.71 7.87 -9.91
CA PHE A 164 -4.03 7.39 -9.47
C PHE A 164 -4.27 7.73 -7.99
N GLY A 165 -3.23 7.68 -7.15
CA GLY A 165 -3.28 8.12 -5.75
C GLY A 165 -3.59 9.61 -5.61
N LEU A 166 -2.93 10.47 -6.40
CA LEU A 166 -3.23 11.90 -6.46
C LEU A 166 -4.70 12.15 -6.85
N VAL A 167 -5.17 11.51 -7.93
CA VAL A 167 -6.56 11.67 -8.40
C VAL A 167 -7.57 11.24 -7.33
N ARG A 168 -7.26 10.19 -6.55
CA ARG A 168 -8.13 9.76 -5.47
C ARG A 168 -8.26 10.81 -4.36
N GLU A 169 -7.19 11.54 -4.04
CA GLU A 169 -7.26 12.66 -3.10
C GLU A 169 -7.99 13.85 -3.68
N MET A 170 -7.81 14.13 -4.97
CA MET A 170 -8.57 15.16 -5.67
C MET A 170 -10.08 14.90 -5.64
N TYR A 171 -10.49 13.63 -5.83
CA TYR A 171 -11.89 13.22 -5.69
C TYR A 171 -12.46 13.61 -4.32
N TRP A 172 -11.75 13.29 -3.23
CA TRP A 172 -12.20 13.63 -1.88
C TRP A 172 -12.22 15.13 -1.61
N LEU A 173 -11.34 15.89 -2.27
CA LEU A 173 -11.30 17.36 -2.17
C LEU A 173 -12.33 18.06 -3.08
N GLY A 174 -13.00 17.33 -3.99
CA GLY A 174 -13.85 17.93 -5.03
C GLY A 174 -13.07 18.78 -6.02
N ALA A 175 -11.78 18.50 -6.22
CA ALA A 175 -10.89 19.26 -7.09
C ALA A 175 -10.92 18.76 -8.54
N ASP A 176 -10.82 19.69 -9.49
CA ASP A 176 -10.76 19.36 -10.93
C ASP A 176 -9.31 19.10 -11.38
N VAL A 177 -9.10 18.01 -12.12
CA VAL A 177 -7.81 17.59 -12.71
C VAL A 177 -7.26 18.64 -13.67
N ASP A 178 -8.13 19.40 -14.31
CA ASP A 178 -7.73 20.42 -15.29
C ASP A 178 -7.09 21.64 -14.62
N ASN A 179 -7.44 21.92 -13.36
CA ASN A 179 -6.90 23.04 -12.59
C ASN A 179 -5.54 22.75 -11.92
N VAL A 180 -5.04 21.52 -12.04
CA VAL A 180 -3.74 21.15 -11.47
C VAL A 180 -2.62 21.73 -12.33
N GLU A 181 -1.58 22.21 -11.66
CA GLU A 181 -0.35 22.75 -12.25
C GLU A 181 0.83 21.89 -11.76
N PRO A 182 2.00 21.92 -12.45
CA PRO A 182 3.15 21.12 -12.04
C PRO A 182 3.60 21.33 -10.59
N ILE A 183 3.48 22.55 -10.07
CA ILE A 183 3.86 22.85 -8.68
C ILE A 183 2.95 22.14 -7.66
N HIS A 184 1.66 21.95 -7.97
CA HIS A 184 0.71 21.24 -7.12
C HIS A 184 1.10 19.76 -6.98
N VAL A 185 1.60 19.14 -8.06
CA VAL A 185 2.13 17.75 -8.02
C VAL A 185 3.35 17.67 -7.09
N LYS A 186 4.27 18.64 -7.17
CA LYS A 186 5.45 18.68 -6.29
C LYS A 186 5.06 18.86 -4.83
N MET A 187 4.16 19.80 -4.54
CA MET A 187 3.65 20.03 -3.19
C MET A 187 3.00 18.77 -2.62
N TRP A 188 2.15 18.13 -3.42
CA TRP A 188 1.49 16.89 -3.03
C TRP A 188 2.48 15.76 -2.76
N LEU A 189 3.42 15.51 -3.66
CA LEU A 189 4.41 14.42 -3.50
C LEU A 189 5.26 14.63 -2.24
N LEU A 190 5.71 15.87 -1.99
CA LEU A 190 6.47 16.19 -0.79
C LEU A 190 5.62 15.98 0.49
N ALA A 191 4.37 16.43 0.49
CA ALA A 191 3.46 16.26 1.62
C ALA A 191 3.10 14.79 1.87
N LYS A 192 2.96 14.00 0.80
CA LYS A 192 2.57 12.59 0.87
C LYS A 192 3.69 11.68 1.36
N ALA A 193 4.93 11.98 0.97
CA ALA A 193 6.12 11.19 1.29
C ALA A 193 6.72 11.50 2.67
N THR A 194 6.25 12.55 3.35
CA THR A 194 6.88 13.04 4.59
C THR A 194 5.92 13.08 5.76
N VAL A 195 6.47 12.97 6.97
CA VAL A 195 5.73 13.14 8.23
C VAL A 195 6.40 14.23 9.04
N GLY A 196 5.79 15.41 9.08
CA GLY A 196 6.44 16.61 9.60
C GLY A 196 7.64 16.98 8.74
N ARG A 197 8.86 16.72 9.21
CA ARG A 197 10.11 16.87 8.44
C ARG A 197 10.84 15.55 8.16
N LEU A 198 10.34 14.45 8.72
CA LEU A 198 10.90 13.13 8.48
C LEU A 198 10.59 12.74 7.03
N GLY A 199 11.58 12.20 6.33
CA GLY A 199 11.48 11.85 4.91
C GLY A 199 11.76 13.00 3.93
N LEU A 200 12.17 14.19 4.40
CA LEU A 200 12.64 15.22 3.50
C LEU A 200 14.02 14.82 2.91
N PRO A 201 14.21 14.90 1.59
CA PRO A 201 15.50 14.58 0.97
C PRO A 201 16.65 15.48 1.46
N TYR A 202 17.83 14.88 1.60
CA TYR A 202 19.10 15.57 1.88
C TYR A 202 20.00 15.50 0.63
N PRO A 203 20.80 16.53 0.28
CA PRO A 203 21.10 17.75 1.05
C PRO A 203 20.06 18.87 0.94
N LYS A 204 19.20 18.82 -0.08
CA LYS A 204 18.14 19.81 -0.28
C LYS A 204 16.81 19.09 -0.48
N PRO A 205 15.77 19.44 0.30
CA PRO A 205 14.43 18.92 0.04
C PRO A 205 13.93 19.44 -1.30
N ALA A 206 13.91 18.56 -2.30
CA ALA A 206 13.44 18.86 -3.64
C ALA A 206 12.74 17.63 -4.22
N VAL A 207 11.69 17.88 -4.99
CA VAL A 207 11.01 16.85 -5.77
C VAL A 207 11.75 16.68 -7.10
N PRO A 208 12.10 15.46 -7.53
CA PRO A 208 12.69 15.21 -8.83
C PRO A 208 11.78 15.70 -9.97
N GLU A 209 12.34 16.49 -10.90
CA GLU A 209 11.56 17.12 -11.97
C GLU A 209 10.93 16.09 -12.91
N ASP A 210 11.66 15.02 -13.22
CA ASP A 210 11.21 13.94 -14.08
C ASP A 210 10.04 13.17 -13.48
N VAL A 211 10.05 12.94 -12.16
CA VAL A 211 8.91 12.34 -11.43
C VAL A 211 7.69 13.24 -11.50
N ALA A 212 7.84 14.53 -11.15
CA ALA A 212 6.74 15.49 -11.15
C ALA A 212 6.15 15.69 -12.54
N ALA A 213 7.00 15.81 -13.56
CA ALA A 213 6.60 15.94 -14.96
C ALA A 213 5.85 14.69 -15.45
N ALA A 214 6.36 13.48 -15.15
CA ALA A 214 5.72 12.24 -15.57
C ALA A 214 4.32 12.06 -14.93
N VAL A 215 4.19 12.38 -13.64
CA VAL A 215 2.89 12.37 -12.94
C VAL A 215 1.95 13.42 -13.52
N TYR A 216 2.44 14.64 -13.76
CA TYR A 216 1.63 15.71 -14.35
C TYR A 216 1.14 15.37 -15.76
N THR A 217 2.00 14.85 -16.62
CA THR A 217 1.63 14.38 -17.96
C THR A 217 0.58 13.28 -17.88
N THR A 218 0.82 12.25 -17.05
CA THR A 218 -0.14 11.14 -16.86
C THR A 218 -1.48 11.65 -16.32
N LEU A 219 -1.46 12.66 -15.44
CA LEU A 219 -2.66 13.30 -14.91
C LEU A 219 -3.45 14.00 -16.01
N LYS A 220 -2.80 14.75 -16.90
CA LYS A 220 -3.49 15.43 -18.01
C LYS A 220 -4.04 14.46 -19.04
N GLU A 221 -3.35 13.34 -19.29
CA GLU A 221 -3.79 12.34 -20.26
C GLU A 221 -4.90 11.42 -19.73
N SER A 222 -4.84 11.04 -18.45
CA SER A 222 -5.69 9.98 -17.88
C SER A 222 -6.49 10.39 -16.64
N GLY A 223 -6.28 11.59 -16.11
CA GLY A 223 -6.84 12.03 -14.83
C GLY A 223 -8.36 11.97 -14.77
N ARG A 224 -9.06 12.40 -15.84
CA ARG A 224 -10.53 12.35 -15.90
C ARG A 224 -11.05 10.92 -15.82
N ARG A 225 -10.49 10.02 -16.62
CA ARG A 225 -10.82 8.58 -16.59
C ARG A 225 -10.55 7.96 -15.21
N TYR A 226 -9.46 8.37 -14.56
CA TYR A 226 -9.17 7.91 -13.19
C TYR A 226 -10.18 8.45 -12.18
N LEU A 227 -10.62 9.71 -12.33
CA LEU A 227 -11.61 10.32 -11.46
C LEU A 227 -12.96 9.60 -11.56
N ASP A 228 -13.41 9.29 -12.79
CA ASP A 228 -14.63 8.53 -13.04
C ASP A 228 -14.57 7.15 -12.38
N LYS A 229 -13.42 6.46 -12.55
CA LYS A 229 -13.18 5.16 -11.91
C LYS A 229 -13.21 5.25 -10.38
N VAL A 230 -12.58 6.27 -9.79
CA VAL A 230 -12.63 6.47 -8.33
C VAL A 230 -14.06 6.75 -7.89
N ALA A 231 -14.83 7.56 -8.61
CA ALA A 231 -16.23 7.84 -8.29
C ALA A 231 -17.09 6.57 -8.30
N GLU A 232 -16.91 5.69 -9.28
CA GLU A 232 -17.58 4.39 -9.35
C GLU A 232 -17.20 3.48 -8.17
N GLU A 233 -15.90 3.39 -7.85
CA GLU A 233 -15.39 2.65 -6.70
C GLU A 233 -16.02 3.14 -5.39
N GLN A 234 -15.99 4.45 -5.15
CA GLN A 234 -16.51 5.04 -3.91
C GLN A 234 -18.03 4.93 -3.81
N THR A 235 -18.76 5.11 -4.91
CA THR A 235 -20.22 4.92 -4.92
C THR A 235 -20.60 3.50 -4.53
N THR A 236 -19.90 2.50 -5.08
CA THR A 236 -20.10 1.08 -4.73
C THR A 236 -19.84 0.81 -3.25
N ILE A 237 -18.77 1.39 -2.69
CA ILE A 237 -18.36 1.12 -1.31
C ILE A 237 -19.31 1.83 -0.32
N LEU A 238 -19.58 3.12 -0.53
CA LEU A 238 -20.37 3.95 0.38
C LEU A 238 -21.85 3.53 0.45
N THR A 239 -22.37 2.86 -0.58
CA THR A 239 -23.75 2.36 -0.62
C THR A 239 -23.91 0.97 0.00
N ASP A 240 -22.82 0.24 0.28
CA ASP A 240 -22.87 -1.04 0.97
C ASP A 240 -23.00 -0.82 2.50
N ALA A 241 -24.25 -0.84 2.98
CA ALA A 241 -24.56 -0.61 4.39
C ALA A 241 -23.89 -1.60 5.35
N ASP A 242 -23.62 -2.83 4.91
CA ASP A 242 -22.98 -3.86 5.72
C ASP A 242 -21.50 -3.55 5.93
N PHE A 243 -20.76 -3.26 4.85
CA PHE A 243 -19.36 -2.82 4.96
C PHE A 243 -19.22 -1.51 5.73
N MET A 244 -20.10 -0.55 5.47
CA MET A 244 -20.08 0.75 6.14
C MET A 244 -20.52 0.69 7.60
N SER A 245 -21.21 -0.38 8.04
CA SER A 245 -21.55 -0.57 9.45
C SER A 245 -20.31 -0.74 10.33
N LEU A 246 -19.21 -1.27 9.79
CA LEU A 246 -17.95 -1.45 10.50
C LEU A 246 -17.28 -0.13 10.89
N ALA A 247 -17.60 0.97 10.21
CA ALA A 247 -17.06 2.29 10.49
C ALA A 247 -17.81 3.04 11.63
N LYS A 248 -18.93 2.49 12.11
CA LYS A 248 -19.82 3.14 13.11
C LYS A 248 -19.46 2.84 14.56
N VAL A 249 -18.24 2.36 14.83
CA VAL A 249 -17.74 1.99 16.17
C VAL A 249 -16.74 3.03 16.68
#